data_AF-A0AAC8YM92-F1
#
_entry.id   AF-A0AAC8YM92-F1
#
_cell.length_a   1.000
_cell.length_b   1.000
_cell.length_c   1.000
_cell.angle_alpha   90.00
_cell.angle_beta   90.00
_cell.angle_gamma   90.00
#
_symmetry.space_group_name_H-M   'P 1'
#
loop_
_entity.id
_entity.type
_entity.pdbx_description
1 polymer ?
#
loop_
_entity_poly.entity_id
_entity_poly.type
_entity_poly.pdbx_seq_one_letter_code
_entity_poly.pdbx_strand_id
1 'polypeptide(L)' 'MTELTLSIANTIIAAAFEKGAEAKIKPLTIAVLDAGGHLKAFQ' A
#
# COMPACT_ATOMS: atom_id res chain seq x y z
N MET A 1 2.66 18.06 -11.08
CA MET A 1 2.98 17.46 -9.77
C MET A 1 2.51 16.02 -9.84
N THR A 2 3.40 15.03 -9.70
CA THR A 2 3.03 13.60 -9.78
C THR A 2 2.25 13.24 -8.52
N GLU A 3 0.93 13.17 -8.63
CA GLU A 3 0.05 12.85 -7.49
C GLU A 3 -0.08 11.33 -7.30
N LEU A 4 -0.06 10.88 -6.05
CA LEU A 4 -0.32 9.48 -5.72
C LEU A 4 -1.82 9.20 -5.82
N THR A 5 -2.24 8.60 -6.93
CA THR A 5 -3.66 8.27 -7.15
C THR A 5 -4.08 7.05 -6.32
N LEU A 6 -5.40 6.90 -6.09
CA LEU A 6 -5.96 5.71 -5.42
C LEU A 6 -5.60 4.41 -6.14
N SER A 7 -5.58 4.42 -7.48
CA SER A 7 -5.18 3.26 -8.27
C SER A 7 -3.74 2.85 -7.98
N ILE A 8 -2.82 3.80 -7.92
CA ILE A 8 -1.40 3.52 -7.63
C ILE A 8 -1.27 3.00 -6.19
N ALA A 9 -1.96 3.62 -5.23
CA ALA A 9 -1.96 3.18 -3.84
C ALA A 9 -2.45 1.74 -3.68
N ASN A 10 -3.52 1.35 -4.39
CA ASN A 10 -4.02 -0.02 -4.40
C ASN A 10 -3.04 -1.01 -5.03
N THR A 11 -2.34 -0.62 -6.10
CA THR A 11 -1.28 -1.45 -6.70
C THR A 11 -0.14 -1.72 -5.70
N ILE A 12 0.27 -0.70 -4.94
CA ILE A 12 1.29 -0.85 -3.88
C ILE A 12 0.83 -1.85 -2.82
N ILE A 13 -0.42 -1.71 -2.36
CA ILE A 13 -1.01 -2.61 -1.36
C ILE A 13 -1.04 -4.06 -1.87
N ALA A 14 -1.51 -4.28 -3.10
CA ALA A 14 -1.57 -5.61 -3.70
C ALA A 14 -0.19 -6.27 -3.77
N ALA A 15 0.82 -5.55 -4.25
CA ALA A 15 2.18 -6.05 -4.33
C ALA A 15 2.78 -6.35 -2.94
N ALA A 16 2.47 -5.52 -1.93
CA ALA A 16 2.94 -5.75 -0.56
C ALA A 16 2.27 -6.98 0.07
N PHE A 17 0.98 -7.22 -0.18
CA PHE A 17 0.32 -8.46 0.26
C PHE A 17 0.87 -9.70 -0.43
N GLU A 18 1.09 -9.65 -1.74
CA GLU A 18 1.72 -10.74 -2.49
C GLU A 18 3.10 -11.06 -1.91
N LYS A 19 3.90 -10.03 -1.63
CA LYS A 19 5.22 -10.22 -1.01
C LYS A 19 5.15 -10.77 0.41
N GLY A 20 4.17 -10.32 1.20
CA GLY A 20 3.91 -10.85 2.53
C GLY A 20 3.52 -12.33 2.50
N ALA A 21 2.70 -12.72 1.53
CA ALA A 21 2.30 -14.12 1.33
C ALA A 21 3.51 -14.98 0.93
N GLU A 22 4.34 -14.51 -0.01
CA GLU A 22 5.60 -15.18 -0.38
C GLU A 22 6.55 -15.36 0.81
N ALA A 23 6.69 -14.32 1.64
CA ALA A 23 7.56 -14.31 2.80
C ALA A 23 7.01 -15.14 3.99
N LYS A 24 5.78 -15.69 3.88
CA LYS A 24 5.09 -16.46 4.92
C LYS A 24 5.07 -15.76 6.29
N ILE A 25 4.91 -14.44 6.28
CA ILE A 25 4.81 -13.66 7.51
C ILE A 25 3.37 -13.64 8.02
N LYS A 26 3.20 -13.13 9.24
CA LYS A 26 1.88 -12.95 9.86
C LYS A 26 1.01 -12.01 9.00
N PRO A 27 -0.33 -12.06 9.14
CA PRO A 27 -1.25 -11.16 8.46
C PRO A 27 -0.77 -9.71 8.57
N LEU A 28 -0.69 -9.04 7.42
CA LEU A 28 -0.20 -7.68 7.29
C LEU A 28 -1.35 -6.68 7.31
N THR A 29 -1.04 -5.46 7.72
CA THR A 29 -1.87 -4.28 7.50
C THR A 29 -1.00 -3.24 6.81
N ILE A 30 -1.50 -2.63 5.74
CA ILE A 30 -0.74 -1.74 4.87
C ILE A 30 -1.43 -0.38 4.81
N ALA A 31 -0.70 0.66 5.18
CA ALA A 31 -1.11 2.06 5.06
C ALA A 31 -0.28 2.76 4.00
N VAL A 32 -0.93 3.40 3.02
CA VAL A 32 -0.26 4.21 1.99
C VAL A 32 -0.56 5.68 2.23
N LEU A 33 0.51 6.47 2.42
CA LEU A 33 0.45 7.90 2.67
C LEU A 33 1.11 8.66 1.52
N ASP A 34 0.58 9.83 1.18
CA ASP A 34 1.22 10.74 0.23
C ASP A 34 2.35 11.56 0.88
N ALA A 35 3.01 12.42 0.09
CA ALA A 35 4.11 13.26 0.57
C ALA A 35 3.71 14.27 1.66
N GLY A 36 2.42 14.62 1.76
CA GLY A 36 1.88 15.45 2.83
C GLY A 36 1.48 14.66 4.07
N GLY A 37 1.62 13.33 4.04
CA GLY A 37 1.20 12.44 5.12
C GLY A 37 -0.30 12.12 5.11
N HIS A 38 -1.04 12.46 4.05
CA HIS A 38 -2.45 12.09 3.98
C HIS A 38 -2.59 10.61 3.68
N LEU A 39 -3.45 9.92 4.43
CA LEU A 39 -3.80 8.54 4.17
C LEU A 39 -4.56 8.44 2.84
N LYS A 40 -4.00 7.71 1.88
CA LYS A 40 -4.62 7.47 0.57
C LYS A 40 -5.36 6.13 0.53
N ALA A 41 -4.81 5.09 1.14
CA ALA A 41 -5.44 3.77 1.22
C ALA A 41 -4.94 3.01 2.46
N PHE A 42 -5.80 2.16 3.00
CA PHE A 42 -5.53 1.35 4.19
C PHE A 42 -6.27 0.02 4.10
N GLN A 43 -5.54 -1.10 4.10
CA GLN A 43 -6.09 -2.44 3.95
C GLN A 43 -5.28 -3.45 4.76
#